data_AF-A0A377E1G2-F1
#
_entry.id   AF-A0A377E1G2-F1
#
_cell.length_a   1.000
_cell.length_b   1.000
_cell.length_c   1.000
_cell.angle_alpha   90.00
_cell.angle_beta   90.00
_cell.angle_gamma   90.00
#
_symmetry.space_group_name_H-M   'P 1'
#
loop_
_entity.id
_entity.type
_entity.pdbx_description
1 polymer ?
#
loop_
_entity_poly.entity_id
_entity_poly.type
_entity_poly.pdbx_seq_one_letter_code
_entity_poly.pdbx_strand_id
1 'polypeptide(L)'
;MAAQGMVQSKAPLGFALFLAKVGVQDPQFAIEGLLNYAMALDNPTLNKLSEETRLQIIPYLVNFAFADYSRSAASKARCEHCAGTGFHNVLREVVKHSRSGESVIKEEWVKELCQHCHGKGEVSTA
;
A
#
# COMPACT_ATOMS: atom_id res chain seq x y z
N MET A 1 20.39 -20.95 -2.65
CA MET A 1 21.19 -19.89 -3.30
C MET A 1 21.17 -19.90 -4.83
N ALA A 2 20.88 -21.01 -5.53
CA ALA A 2 20.87 -21.02 -7.01
C ALA A 2 19.79 -20.14 -7.67
N ALA A 3 18.56 -20.13 -7.12
CA ALA A 3 17.46 -19.35 -7.68
C ALA A 3 17.70 -17.83 -7.60
N GLN A 4 18.28 -17.35 -6.48
CA GLN A 4 18.57 -15.94 -6.29
C GLN A 4 19.63 -15.43 -7.29
N GLY A 5 20.72 -16.19 -7.49
CA GLY A 5 21.74 -15.84 -8.48
C GLY A 5 21.20 -15.81 -9.91
N MET A 6 20.28 -16.71 -10.26
CA MET A 6 19.63 -16.71 -11.58
C MET A 6 18.77 -15.47 -11.81
N VAL A 7 17.95 -15.07 -10.82
CA VAL A 7 17.09 -13.87 -10.95
C VAL A 7 17.94 -12.61 -11.01
N GLN A 8 19.00 -12.51 -10.19
CA GLN A 8 19.94 -11.38 -10.25
C GLN A 8 20.62 -11.26 -11.62
N SER A 9 20.95 -12.39 -12.27
CA SER A 9 21.51 -12.41 -13.62
C SER A 9 20.52 -11.98 -14.70
N LYS A 10 19.23 -12.35 -14.59
CA LYS A 10 18.23 -12.08 -15.64
C LYS A 10 17.47 -10.77 -15.48
N ALA A 11 17.22 -10.35 -14.24
CA ALA A 11 16.37 -9.21 -13.91
C ALA A 11 16.91 -8.44 -12.69
N PRO A 12 18.14 -7.88 -12.76
CA PRO A 12 18.79 -7.25 -11.62
C PRO A 12 17.97 -6.09 -11.03
N LEU A 13 17.41 -5.23 -11.87
CA LEU A 13 16.60 -4.08 -11.43
C LEU A 13 15.30 -4.53 -10.74
N GLY A 14 14.54 -5.44 -11.38
CA GLY A 14 13.29 -5.95 -10.81
C GLY A 14 13.51 -6.68 -9.48
N PHE A 15 14.62 -7.41 -9.37
CA PHE A 15 14.99 -8.08 -8.14
C PHE A 15 15.40 -7.10 -7.04
N ALA A 16 16.19 -6.08 -7.36
CA ALA A 16 16.55 -5.00 -6.43
C ALA A 16 15.30 -4.26 -5.90
N LEU A 17 14.37 -3.91 -6.79
CA LEU A 17 13.09 -3.28 -6.43
C LEU A 17 12.30 -4.16 -5.45
N PHE A 18 12.20 -5.46 -5.73
CA PHE A 18 11.51 -6.40 -4.85
C PHE A 18 12.17 -6.49 -3.47
N LEU A 19 13.50 -6.67 -3.41
CA LEU A 19 14.23 -6.78 -2.14
C LEU A 19 14.15 -5.49 -1.31
N ALA A 20 14.21 -4.34 -1.96
CA ALA A 20 14.02 -3.04 -1.32
C ALA A 20 12.60 -2.91 -0.76
N LYS A 21 11.57 -3.31 -1.54
CA LYS A 21 10.17 -3.30 -1.09
C LYS A 21 9.92 -4.19 0.14
N VAL A 22 10.54 -5.37 0.19
CA VAL A 22 10.37 -6.30 1.33
C VAL A 22 11.32 -6.01 2.50
N GLY A 23 12.13 -4.95 2.44
CA GLY A 23 13.03 -4.52 3.51
C GLY A 23 14.26 -5.41 3.71
N VAL A 24 14.62 -6.23 2.72
CA VAL A 24 15.82 -7.10 2.78
C VAL A 24 17.07 -6.33 2.37
N GLN A 25 16.94 -5.34 1.48
CA GLN A 25 18.05 -4.50 1.02
C GLN A 25 17.74 -3.01 1.15
N ASP A 26 18.79 -2.21 1.22
CA ASP A 26 18.69 -0.75 1.17
C ASP A 26 18.03 -0.32 -0.16
N PRO A 27 16.99 0.52 -0.12
CA PRO A 27 16.34 1.02 -1.33
C PRO A 27 17.26 1.84 -2.25
N GLN A 28 18.38 2.36 -1.77
CA GLN A 28 19.29 3.20 -2.54
C GLN A 28 19.74 2.52 -3.85
N PHE A 29 20.09 1.23 -3.80
CA PHE A 29 20.51 0.48 -4.99
C PHE A 29 19.38 0.35 -6.02
N ALA A 30 18.14 0.17 -5.57
CA ALA A 30 16.97 0.11 -6.44
C ALA A 30 16.62 1.48 -7.04
N ILE A 31 16.75 2.55 -6.25
CA ILE A 31 16.53 3.95 -6.68
C ILE A 31 17.56 4.36 -7.73
N GLU A 32 18.85 4.03 -7.54
CA GLU A 32 19.90 4.30 -8.54
C GLU A 32 19.65 3.52 -9.84
N GLY A 33 19.22 2.26 -9.73
CA GLY A 33 18.82 1.47 -10.88
C GLY A 33 17.66 2.09 -11.66
N LEU A 34 16.64 2.62 -10.96
CA LEU A 34 15.53 3.35 -11.57
C LEU A 34 15.97 4.67 -12.19
N LEU A 35 16.90 5.39 -11.56
CA LEU A 35 17.46 6.64 -12.09
C LEU A 35 18.18 6.38 -13.42
N ASN A 36 19.05 5.38 -13.46
CA ASN A 36 19.74 4.99 -14.69
C ASN A 36 18.77 4.57 -15.79
N TYR A 37 17.72 3.81 -15.42
CA TYR A 37 16.66 3.43 -16.35
C TYR A 37 15.90 4.65 -16.90
N ALA A 38 15.51 5.58 -16.04
CA ALA A 38 14.78 6.79 -16.42
C ALA A 38 15.63 7.72 -17.30
N MET A 39 16.94 7.83 -17.04
CA MET A 39 17.88 8.59 -17.86
C MET A 39 18.12 7.96 -19.24
N ALA A 40 18.07 6.62 -19.33
CA ALA A 40 18.21 5.89 -20.58
C ALA A 40 16.91 5.82 -21.39
N LEU A 41 15.77 6.18 -20.78
CA LEU A 41 14.46 6.15 -21.42
C LEU A 41 14.36 7.30 -22.44
N ASP A 42 14.15 6.96 -23.70
CA ASP A 42 13.87 7.94 -24.74
C ASP A 42 12.42 8.45 -24.62
N ASN A 43 12.21 9.43 -23.74
CA ASN A 43 10.89 9.99 -23.46
C ASN A 43 10.70 11.35 -24.17
N PRO A 44 9.76 11.45 -25.14
CA PRO A 44 9.54 12.68 -25.92
C PRO A 44 9.18 13.91 -25.08
N THR A 45 8.56 13.72 -23.90
CA THR A 45 8.18 14.82 -23.01
C THR A 45 9.37 15.30 -22.20
N LEU A 46 10.18 14.38 -21.65
CA LEU A 46 11.39 14.74 -20.92
C LEU A 46 12.47 15.33 -21.83
N ASN A 47 12.53 14.88 -23.09
CA ASN A 47 13.48 15.40 -24.08
C ASN A 47 13.19 16.84 -24.53
N LYS A 48 11.99 17.37 -24.25
CA LYS A 48 11.67 18.79 -24.48
C LYS A 48 12.25 19.71 -23.41
N LEU A 49 12.63 19.16 -22.26
CA LEU A 49 13.21 19.91 -21.15
C LEU A 49 14.72 20.09 -21.39
N SER A 50 15.31 21.12 -20.78
CA SER A 50 16.77 21.25 -20.74
C SER A 50 17.38 20.12 -19.92
N GLU A 51 18.65 19.81 -20.19
CA GLU A 51 19.38 18.78 -19.45
C GLU A 51 19.42 19.08 -17.95
N GLU A 52 19.63 20.34 -17.57
CA GLU A 52 19.63 20.81 -16.19
C GLU A 52 18.30 20.54 -15.48
N THR A 53 17.18 20.89 -16.12
CA THR A 53 15.83 20.64 -15.58
C THR A 53 15.55 19.15 -15.48
N ARG A 54 16.02 18.36 -16.45
CA ARG A 54 15.87 16.91 -16.45
C ARG A 54 16.62 16.25 -15.29
N LEU A 55 17.86 16.68 -15.04
CA LEU A 55 18.67 16.20 -13.90
C LEU A 55 18.07 16.58 -12.55
N GLN A 56 17.33 17.68 -12.46
CA GLN A 56 16.61 18.06 -11.24
C GLN A 56 15.33 17.24 -11.04
N ILE A 57 14.52 17.04 -12.09
CA ILE A 57 13.18 16.46 -11.96
C ILE A 57 13.20 14.92 -11.88
N ILE A 58 14.06 14.26 -12.65
CA ILE A 58 14.06 12.79 -12.73
C ILE A 58 14.28 12.13 -11.36
N PRO A 59 15.22 12.58 -10.50
CA PRO A 59 15.37 12.02 -9.16
C PRO A 59 14.08 12.08 -8.33
N TYR A 60 13.31 13.17 -8.42
CA TYR A 60 12.01 13.25 -7.75
C TYR A 60 11.03 12.23 -8.33
N LEU A 61 10.88 12.17 -9.66
CA LEU A 61 9.98 11.20 -10.31
C LEU A 61 10.31 9.76 -9.92
N VAL A 62 11.60 9.42 -9.88
CA VAL A 62 12.08 8.09 -9.47
C VAL A 62 11.71 7.78 -8.03
N ASN A 63 11.91 8.72 -7.10
CA ASN A 63 11.53 8.54 -5.70
C ASN A 63 10.01 8.36 -5.55
N PHE A 64 9.21 9.15 -6.26
CA PHE A 64 7.75 9.00 -6.26
C PHE A 64 7.33 7.65 -6.85
N ALA A 65 7.91 7.23 -7.98
CA ALA A 65 7.61 5.95 -8.61
C ALA A 65 8.01 4.76 -7.72
N PHE A 66 9.18 4.81 -7.07
CA PHE A 66 9.60 3.78 -6.12
C PHE A 66 8.68 3.72 -4.91
N ALA A 67 8.30 4.88 -4.36
CA ALA A 67 7.41 4.94 -3.22
C ALA A 67 6.00 4.44 -3.56
N ASP A 68 5.50 4.71 -4.76
CA ASP A 68 4.23 4.18 -5.28
C ASP A 68 4.28 2.66 -5.49
N TYR A 69 5.33 2.16 -6.15
CA TYR A 69 5.59 0.73 -6.29
C TYR A 69 5.66 0.00 -4.92
N SER A 70 6.39 0.60 -3.98
CA SER A 70 6.53 0.09 -2.61
C SER A 70 5.21 0.13 -1.85
N ARG A 71 4.34 1.11 -2.15
CA ARG A 71 3.00 1.27 -1.57
C ARG A 71 1.91 0.39 -2.21
N SER A 72 2.19 -0.42 -3.22
CA SER A 72 1.14 -1.07 -4.04
C SER A 72 0.34 -2.22 -3.37
N ALA A 73 -1.00 -2.14 -3.53
CA ALA A 73 -2.17 -3.05 -3.37
C ALA A 73 -2.22 -4.09 -2.23
N ALA A 74 -1.12 -4.79 -1.95
CA ALA A 74 -1.02 -5.75 -0.86
C ALA A 74 -0.64 -5.09 0.47
N SER A 75 -0.12 -3.85 0.40
CA SER A 75 0.12 -3.02 1.57
C SER A 75 -1.24 -2.63 2.16
N LYS A 76 -1.47 -3.14 3.36
CA LYS A 76 -2.67 -2.87 4.13
C LYS A 76 -2.31 -1.91 5.24
N ALA A 77 -2.95 -0.76 5.28
CA ALA A 77 -2.88 0.12 6.43
C ALA A 77 -4.00 -0.23 7.40
N ARG A 78 -3.71 -0.07 8.69
CA ARG A 78 -4.72 -0.08 9.73
C ARG A 78 -5.75 0.99 9.37
N CYS A 79 -7.02 0.60 9.26
CA CYS A 79 -8.09 1.54 8.96
C CYS A 79 -8.16 2.59 10.07
N GLU A 80 -7.93 3.87 9.72
CA GLU A 80 -7.91 4.97 10.69
C GLU A 80 -9.29 5.19 11.33
N HIS A 81 -10.35 5.01 10.56
CA HIS A 81 -11.73 5.20 11.01
C HIS A 81 -12.12 4.27 12.17
N CYS A 82 -11.75 3.00 12.10
CA CYS A 82 -12.03 2.04 13.16
C CYS A 82 -10.79 1.69 13.99
N ALA A 83 -9.68 2.41 13.83
CA ALA A 83 -8.38 2.07 14.41
C ALA A 83 -8.11 0.55 14.34
N GLY A 84 -8.25 -0.07 13.18
CA GLY A 84 -7.93 -1.50 13.01
C GLY A 84 -8.94 -2.52 13.55
N THR A 85 -9.98 -2.11 14.27
CA THR A 85 -10.93 -3.08 14.87
C THR A 85 -11.89 -3.70 13.87
N GLY A 86 -12.16 -3.01 12.75
CA GLY A 86 -13.18 -3.38 11.77
C GLY A 86 -14.61 -2.97 12.16
N PHE A 87 -14.83 -2.53 13.40
CA PHE A 87 -16.16 -2.27 13.94
C PHE A 87 -16.20 -1.01 14.80
N HIS A 88 -17.36 -0.36 14.84
CA HIS A 88 -17.68 0.69 15.81
C HIS A 88 -18.63 0.13 16.87
N ASN A 89 -18.36 0.43 18.13
CA ASN A 89 -19.31 0.13 19.20
C ASN A 89 -20.28 1.31 19.30
N VAL A 90 -21.56 1.05 19.08
CA VAL A 90 -22.62 2.06 19.18
C VAL A 90 -23.76 1.55 20.06
N LEU A 91 -24.43 2.44 20.77
CA LEU A 91 -25.61 2.09 21.55
C LEU A 91 -26.82 2.00 20.61
N ARG A 92 -27.51 0.86 20.62
CA ARG A 92 -28.73 0.64 19.83
C ARG A 92 -29.77 -0.09 20.67
N GLU A 93 -31.04 0.20 20.38
CA GLU A 93 -32.14 -0.64 20.84
C GLU A 93 -32.12 -1.96 20.08
N VAL A 94 -31.95 -3.06 20.82
CA VAL A 94 -31.99 -4.42 20.28
C VAL A 94 -33.23 -5.14 20.80
N VAL A 95 -33.92 -5.81 19.88
CA VAL A 95 -35.05 -6.68 20.21
C VAL A 95 -34.51 -8.07 20.53
N LYS A 96 -34.65 -8.50 21.78
CA LYS A 96 -34.30 -9.87 22.20
C LYS A 96 -35.54 -10.73 22.27
N HIS A 97 -35.57 -11.79 21.47
CA HIS A 97 -36.62 -12.79 21.52
C HIS A 97 -36.26 -13.88 22.53
N SER A 98 -37.16 -14.13 23.48
CA SER A 98 -37.04 -15.25 24.41
C SER A 98 -37.60 -16.53 23.78
N ARG A 99 -37.23 -17.69 24.35
CA ARG A 99 -37.79 -18.99 23.97
C ARG A 99 -39.31 -19.10 24.21
N SER A 100 -39.89 -18.23 25.05
CA SER A 100 -41.32 -18.16 25.33
C SER A 100 -42.10 -17.29 24.34
N GLY A 101 -41.44 -16.65 23.36
CA GLY A 101 -42.08 -15.82 22.33
C GLY A 101 -42.24 -14.35 22.71
N GLU A 102 -41.81 -13.95 23.91
CA GLU A 102 -41.81 -12.55 24.34
C GLU A 102 -40.58 -11.82 23.78
N SER A 103 -40.80 -10.62 23.22
CA SER A 103 -39.74 -9.74 22.75
C SER A 103 -39.54 -8.57 23.71
N VAL A 104 -38.31 -8.40 24.20
CA VAL A 104 -37.95 -7.26 25.05
C VAL A 104 -36.99 -6.35 24.29
N ILE A 105 -37.31 -5.05 24.24
CA ILE A 105 -36.43 -4.01 23.70
C ILE A 105 -35.49 -3.58 24.81
N LYS A 106 -34.17 -3.63 24.56
CA LYS A 106 -33.14 -3.15 25.48
C LYS A 106 -32.11 -2.33 24.72
N GLU A 107 -31.62 -1.25 25.33
CA GLU A 107 -30.45 -0.55 24.82
C GLU A 107 -29.18 -1.32 25.17
N GLU A 108 -28.41 -1.70 24.15
CA GLU A 108 -27.14 -2.39 24.32
C GLU A 108 -26.08 -1.86 23.35
N TRP A 109 -24.82 -2.02 23.72
CA TRP A 109 -23.69 -1.76 22.84
C TRP A 109 -23.61 -2.84 21.77
N VAL A 110 -23.79 -2.45 20.51
CA VAL A 110 -23.69 -3.33 19.36
C VAL A 110 -22.48 -2.97 18.51
N LYS A 111 -21.90 -3.97 17.85
CA LYS A 111 -20.81 -3.80 16.88
C LYS A 111 -21.40 -3.54 15.52
N GLU A 112 -21.29 -2.30 15.03
CA GLU A 112 -21.59 -1.96 13.65
C GLU A 112 -20.35 -2.07 12.78
N LEU A 113 -20.53 -2.56 11.56
CA LEU A 113 -19.44 -2.70 10.60
C LEU A 113 -18.87 -1.33 10.26
N CYS A 114 -17.54 -1.19 10.28
CA CYS A 114 -16.90 0.00 9.72
C CYS A 114 -17.19 0.04 8.22
N GLN A 115 -17.92 1.05 7.76
CA GLN A 115 -18.29 1.20 6.35
C GLN A 115 -17.07 1.45 5.46
N HIS A 116 -16.01 2.04 6.01
CA HIS A 116 -14.80 2.38 5.25
C HIS A 116 -13.93 1.16 4.92
N CYS A 117 -13.77 0.22 5.86
CA CYS A 117 -13.00 -1.01 5.62
C CYS A 117 -13.88 -2.26 5.42
N HIS A 118 -15.20 -2.11 5.45
CA HIS A 118 -16.18 -3.19 5.40
C HIS A 118 -15.87 -4.35 6.37
N GLY A 119 -15.54 -4.02 7.62
CA GLY A 119 -15.25 -5.03 8.65
C GLY A 119 -13.85 -5.63 8.61
N LYS A 120 -13.00 -5.27 7.63
CA LYS A 120 -11.67 -5.85 7.49
C LYS A 120 -10.65 -5.32 8.50
N GLY A 121 -10.91 -4.17 9.12
CA GLY A 121 -9.95 -3.47 9.99
C GLY A 121 -8.77 -2.85 9.24
N GLU A 122 -8.62 -3.16 7.96
CA GLU A 122 -7.51 -2.74 7.12
C GLU A 122 -8.05 -2.18 5.81
N VAL A 123 -7.39 -1.16 5.30
CA VAL A 123 -7.67 -0.56 3.98
C VAL A 123 -6.45 -0.71 3.08
N SER A 124 -6.69 -0.88 1.79
CA SER A 124 -5.60 -0.85 0.82
C SER A 124 -4.99 0.55 0.83
N THR A 125 -3.66 0.64 0.79
CA THR A 125 -2.94 1.92 0.71
C THR A 125 -2.71 2.39 -0.74
N ALA A 126 -3.38 1.75 -1.69
CA ALA A 126 -3.34 2.06 -3.12
C ALA A 126 -4.63 2.73 -3.58
#